data_AF-A0A059E388-F1
#
_entry.id   AF-A0A059E388-F1
#
_cell.length_a   1.000
_cell.length_b   1.000
_cell.length_c   1.000
_cell.angle_alpha   90.00
_cell.angle_beta   90.00
_cell.angle_gamma   90.00
#
_symmetry.space_group_name_H-M   'P 1'
#
loop_
_entity.id
_entity.type
_entity.pdbx_description
1 polymer ?
#
loop_
_entity_poly.entity_id
_entity_poly.type
_entity_poly.pdbx_seq_one_letter_code
_entity_poly.pdbx_strand_id
1 'polypeptide(L)'
;MQKKAHVAIVGYGVIGKRVADAVSVQDDMQLVGIADTSSSMRVRVASAKGYQVYSATKDAGVRMKASRVSLAGHLEDLLAKCPFSNG
;
A
#
# COMPACT_ATOMS: atom_id res chain seq x y z
N MET A 1 -17.67 -15.19 12.49
CA MET A 1 -16.89 -14.01 12.07
C MET A 1 -16.39 -14.27 10.66
N GLN A 2 -16.83 -13.52 9.65
CA GLN A 2 -16.28 -13.67 8.30
C GLN A 2 -14.81 -13.22 8.32
N LYS A 3 -13.90 -14.07 7.84
CA LYS A 3 -12.49 -13.73 7.67
C LYS A 3 -12.40 -12.70 6.55
N LYS A 4 -12.05 -11.45 6.87
CA LYS A 4 -11.71 -10.47 5.84
C LYS A 4 -10.34 -10.77 5.27
N ALA A 5 -10.22 -10.77 3.94
CA ALA A 5 -8.92 -10.92 3.28
C ALA A 5 -8.13 -9.63 3.44
N HIS A 6 -6.97 -9.70 4.08
CA HIS A 6 -6.02 -8.60 4.10
C HIS A 6 -5.33 -8.52 2.73
N VAL A 7 -5.40 -7.36 2.09
CA VAL A 7 -4.83 -7.14 0.77
C VAL A 7 -3.76 -6.07 0.85
N ALA A 8 -2.57 -6.41 0.36
CA ALA A 8 -1.46 -5.49 0.18
C ALA A 8 -1.23 -5.26 -1.33
N ILE A 9 -1.07 -4.02 -1.75
CA ILE A 9 -0.84 -3.69 -3.17
C ILE A 9 0.58 -3.18 -3.36
N VAL A 10 1.40 -3.92 -4.09
CA VAL A 10 2.76 -3.51 -4.44
C VAL A 10 2.77 -2.95 -5.87
N GLY A 11 2.94 -1.63 -5.99
CA GLY A 11 2.93 -0.86 -7.22
C GLY A 11 1.62 -0.09 -7.43
N TYR A 12 1.61 1.20 -7.07
CA TYR A 12 0.44 2.08 -7.21
C TYR A 12 0.42 2.77 -8.59
N GLY A 13 0.50 1.95 -9.63
CA GLY A 13 0.37 2.36 -11.03
C GLY A 13 -1.09 2.53 -11.49
N VAL A 14 -1.33 2.46 -12.79
CA VAL A 14 -2.68 2.56 -13.37
C VAL A 14 -3.60 1.41 -12.93
N ILE A 15 -3.04 0.20 -12.84
CA ILE A 15 -3.77 -0.98 -12.37
C ILE A 15 -3.90 -0.96 -10.85
N GLY A 16 -2.80 -0.74 -10.13
CA GLY A 16 -2.77 -0.76 -8.66
C GLY A 16 -3.79 0.20 -8.03
N LYS A 17 -3.99 1.40 -8.58
CA LYS A 17 -5.03 2.32 -8.09
C LYS A 17 -6.46 1.76 -8.23
N ARG A 18 -6.74 1.09 -9.36
CA ARG A 18 -8.07 0.52 -9.64
C ARG A 18 -8.32 -0.68 -8.73
N VAL A 19 -7.30 -1.49 -8.49
CA VAL A 19 -7.37 -2.61 -7.54
C VAL A 19 -7.58 -2.09 -6.12
N ALA A 20 -6.87 -1.03 -5.70
CA ALA A 20 -7.06 -0.42 -4.39
C ALA A 20 -8.49 0.10 -4.18
N ASP A 21 -9.01 0.79 -5.20
CA ASP A 21 -10.39 1.28 -5.18
C ASP A 21 -11.38 0.10 -5.15
N ALA A 22 -11.17 -0.96 -5.95
CA ALA A 22 -12.03 -2.15 -5.95
C ALA A 22 -12.05 -2.86 -4.59
N VAL A 23 -10.88 -3.07 -3.98
CA VAL A 23 -10.74 -3.68 -2.64
C VAL A 23 -11.46 -2.84 -1.58
N SER A 24 -11.44 -1.51 -1.70
CA SER A 24 -12.13 -0.63 -0.74
C SER A 24 -13.66 -0.69 -0.81
N VAL A 25 -14.22 -1.23 -1.90
CA VAL A 25 -15.67 -1.40 -2.10
C VAL A 25 -16.14 -2.81 -1.70
N GLN A 26 -15.22 -3.77 -1.52
CA GLN A 26 -15.58 -5.12 -1.09
C GLN A 26 -15.70 -5.20 0.43
N ASP A 27 -16.80 -5.76 0.92
CA ASP A 27 -17.06 -5.87 2.37
C ASP A 27 -16.21 -6.96 3.06
N ASP A 28 -15.76 -7.96 2.29
CA ASP A 28 -14.97 -9.11 2.72
C ASP A 28 -13.45 -8.90 2.56
N MET A 29 -13.01 -7.72 2.13
CA MET A 29 -11.59 -7.40 1.97
C MET A 29 -11.20 -6.14 2.74
N GLN A 30 -9.92 -6.04 3.11
CA GLN A 30 -9.35 -4.86 3.74
C GLN A 30 -7.99 -4.55 3.14
N LEU A 31 -7.86 -3.36 2.53
CA LEU A 31 -6.58 -2.86 2.06
C LEU A 31 -5.71 -2.47 3.27
N VAL A 32 -4.66 -3.26 3.54
CA VAL A 32 -3.74 -2.98 4.67
C VAL A 32 -2.71 -1.91 4.34
N GLY A 33 -2.43 -1.71 3.05
CA GLY A 33 -1.52 -0.67 2.58
C GLY A 33 -1.09 -0.86 1.13
N ILE A 34 -0.38 0.15 0.64
CA ILE A 34 0.22 0.16 -0.68
C ILE A 34 1.73 0.32 -0.57
N ALA A 35 2.51 -0.36 -1.40
CA ALA A 35 3.95 -0.14 -1.52
C ALA A 35 4.30 0.40 -2.90
N ASP A 36 5.18 1.38 -3.01
CA ASP A 36 5.65 1.88 -4.30
C ASP A 36 7.15 2.24 -4.26
N THR A 37 7.80 2.25 -5.42
CA THR A 37 9.18 2.76 -5.59
C THR A 37 9.20 4.22 -6.01
N SER A 38 8.07 4.74 -6.51
CA SER A 38 7.95 6.09 -7.04
C SER A 38 7.48 7.07 -5.96
N SER A 39 8.17 8.20 -5.82
CA SER A 39 7.70 9.36 -5.03
C SER A 39 6.70 10.25 -5.78
N SER A 40 6.13 9.74 -6.89
CA SER A 40 5.20 10.50 -7.73
C SER A 40 3.95 10.98 -6.97
N MET A 41 3.29 12.00 -7.52
CA MET A 41 2.05 12.57 -6.99
C MET A 41 0.95 11.53 -6.69
N ARG A 42 0.94 10.39 -7.39
CA ARG A 42 -0.01 9.28 -7.14
C ARG A 42 0.08 8.72 -5.73
N VAL A 43 1.28 8.59 -5.18
CA VAL A 43 1.48 8.10 -3.82
C VAL A 43 0.98 9.12 -2.80
N ARG A 44 1.15 10.41 -3.08
CA ARG A 44 0.56 11.48 -2.26
C ARG A 44 -0.97 11.42 -2.27
N VAL A 45 -1.58 11.14 -3.43
CA VAL A 45 -3.04 10.95 -3.53
C VAL A 45 -3.49 9.75 -2.71
N ALA A 46 -2.78 8.63 -2.74
CA ALA A 46 -3.11 7.47 -1.93
C ALA A 46 -3.03 7.77 -0.42
N SER A 47 -2.00 8.50 0.01
CA SER A 47 -1.90 8.98 1.40
C SER A 47 -3.04 9.93 1.76
N ALA A 48 -3.44 10.84 0.85
CA ALA A 48 -4.58 11.73 1.05
C ALA A 48 -5.93 10.99 1.11
N LYS A 49 -6.05 9.84 0.42
CA LYS A 49 -7.19 8.90 0.54
C LYS A 49 -7.19 8.13 1.88
N GLY A 50 -6.17 8.31 2.72
CA GLY A 50 -6.02 7.60 4.00
C GLY A 50 -5.35 6.24 3.89
N TYR A 51 -4.85 5.85 2.71
CA TYR A 51 -4.12 4.59 2.56
C TYR A 51 -2.73 4.70 3.17
N GLN A 52 -2.33 3.64 3.88
CA GLN A 52 -0.99 3.51 4.43
C GLN A 52 0.00 3.27 3.28
N VAL A 53 0.96 4.18 3.13
CA VAL A 53 1.98 4.12 2.08
C VAL A 53 3.26 3.53 2.64
N TYR A 54 3.79 2.55 1.94
CA TYR A 54 5.04 1.87 2.22
C TYR A 54 6.02 2.08 1.07
N SER A 55 7.31 2.09 1.36
CA SER A 55 8.32 2.08 0.29
C SER A 55 8.63 0.64 -0.11
N ALA A 56 8.56 0.33 -1.40
CA ALA A 56 8.89 -1.01 -1.90
C ALA A 56 10.39 -1.34 -1.75
N THR A 57 11.27 -0.33 -1.70
CA THR A 57 12.71 -0.49 -1.45
C THR A 57 13.23 0.57 -0.51
N LYS A 58 14.38 0.33 0.13
CA LYS A 58 15.04 1.29 1.03
C LYS A 58 15.39 2.60 0.31
N ASP A 59 15.94 2.53 -0.90
CA ASP A 59 16.29 3.72 -1.71
C ASP A 59 15.06 4.55 -2.09
N ALA A 60 13.96 3.89 -2.44
CA ALA A 60 12.68 4.56 -2.67
C ALA A 60 12.21 5.28 -1.40
N GLY A 61 12.33 4.62 -0.24
CA GLY A 61 11.98 5.21 1.05
C GLY A 61 12.74 6.50 1.35
N VAL A 62 14.04 6.53 1.07
CA VAL A 62 14.86 7.75 1.22
C VAL A 62 14.37 8.87 0.29
N ARG A 63 14.17 8.57 -1.01
CA ARG A 63 13.67 9.57 -1.98
C ARG A 63 12.28 10.10 -1.64
N MET A 64 11.40 9.24 -1.16
CA MET A 64 10.03 9.59 -0.76
C MET A 64 10.01 10.45 0.50
N LYS A 65 10.82 10.12 1.51
CA LYS A 65 11.00 10.98 2.70
C LYS A 65 11.57 12.35 2.33
N ALA A 66 12.57 12.40 1.45
CA ALA A 66 13.11 13.66 0.94
C ALA A 66 12.05 14.49 0.19
N SER A 67 11.11 13.82 -0.48
CA SER A 67 9.96 14.43 -1.17
C SER A 67 8.78 14.75 -0.23
N ARG A 68 8.96 14.66 1.10
CA ARG A 68 7.93 14.88 2.13
C ARG A 68 6.68 13.98 2.00
N VAL A 69 6.85 12.78 1.47
CA VAL A 69 5.78 11.77 1.46
C VAL A 69 5.73 11.09 2.83
N SER A 70 4.53 11.02 3.42
CA SER A 70 4.32 10.31 4.68
C SER A 70 4.35 8.80 4.43
N LEU A 71 5.43 8.15 4.88
CA LEU A 71 5.58 6.70 4.81
C LEU A 71 5.24 6.07 6.16
N ALA A 72 4.43 5.02 6.12
CA ALA A 72 4.08 4.18 7.26
C ALA A 72 5.16 3.12 7.57
N GLY A 73 6.06 2.85 6.61
CA GLY A 73 7.14 1.86 6.76
C GLY A 73 7.72 1.42 5.42
N HIS A 74 8.36 0.25 5.43
CA HIS A 74 8.92 -0.43 4.27
C HIS A 74 8.07 -1.64 3.85
N LEU A 75 8.42 -2.29 2.74
CA LEU A 75 7.69 -3.44 2.19
C LEU A 75 7.54 -4.57 3.20
N GLU A 76 8.57 -4.79 4.03
CA GLU A 76 8.62 -5.79 5.07
C GLU A 76 7.52 -5.57 6.12
N ASP A 77 7.27 -4.32 6.50
CA ASP A 77 6.20 -3.94 7.43
C ASP A 77 4.81 -4.20 6.82
N LEU A 78 4.67 -3.99 5.51
CA LEU A 78 3.43 -4.28 4.78
C LEU A 78 3.18 -5.80 4.71
N LEU A 79 4.21 -6.59 4.43
CA LEU A 79 4.12 -8.05 4.39
C LEU A 79 3.81 -8.65 5.77
N ALA A 80 4.37 -8.08 6.84
CA ALA A 80 4.05 -8.50 8.21
C ALA A 80 2.55 -8.32 8.54
N LYS A 81 1.89 -7.33 7.93
CA LYS A 81 0.44 -7.08 8.09
C LYS A 81 -0.44 -7.92 7.15
N CYS A 82 0.14 -8.44 6.08
CA CYS A 82 -0.53 -9.28 5.09
C CYS A 82 0.19 -10.63 5.00
N PRO A 83 0.16 -11.45 6.07
CA PRO A 83 0.82 -12.74 6.06
C PRO A 83 0.20 -13.61 4.96
N PHE A 84 1.06 -14.26 4.20
CA PHE A 84 0.61 -15.21 3.20
C PHE A 84 -0.12 -16.36 3.89
N SER A 85 -1.42 -16.46 3.65
CA SER A 85 -2.22 -17.60 4.09
C SER A 85 -1.88 -18.79 3.21
N ASN A 86 -0.81 -19.52 3.54
CA ASN A 86 -0.69 -20.90 3.07
C ASN A 86 -1.86 -21.67 3.68
N GLY A 87 -2.78 -22.13 2.82
CA GLY A 87 -3.79 -23.11 3.19
C GLY A 87 -3.16 -24.46 3.49
#